data_AF-A0A0J5JWK5-F1
#
_entry.id   AF-A0A0J5JWK5-F1
#
_cell.length_a   1.000
_cell.length_b   1.000
_cell.length_c   1.000
_cell.angle_alpha   90.00
_cell.angle_beta   90.00
_cell.angle_gamma   90.00
#
_symmetry.space_group_name_H-M   'P 1'
#
loop_
_entity.id
_entity.type
_entity.pdbx_description
1 polymer ?
#
loop_
_entity_poly.entity_id
_entity_poly.type
_entity_poly.pdbx_seq_one_letter_code
_entity_poly.pdbx_strand_id
1 'polypeptide(L)'
;MDIAKYLTLILALIVSTSISIRVFKKTASKQSGVLTGFCINALLLSVATIVFYRLLNVKEVEGFFLSLGILIFAFFIPIIILINFYIIQFVNRKIGMSNN
;
A
#
# COMPACT_ATOMS: atom_id res chain seq x y z
N MET A 1 -6.19 -16.00 -14.25
CA MET A 1 -6.13 -14.58 -13.79
C MET A 1 -6.55 -14.49 -12.33
N ASP A 2 -5.59 -14.51 -11.41
CA ASP A 2 -5.85 -14.61 -9.97
C ASP A 2 -6.41 -13.30 -9.39
N ILE A 3 -7.74 -13.15 -9.45
CA ILE A 3 -8.51 -12.12 -8.74
C ILE A 3 -8.05 -11.95 -7.29
N ALA A 4 -7.63 -13.05 -6.64
CA ALA A 4 -7.10 -13.05 -5.28
C ALA A 4 -5.89 -12.11 -5.09
N LYS A 5 -4.94 -12.09 -6.04
CA LYS A 5 -3.72 -11.25 -5.94
C LYS A 5 -4.07 -9.77 -6.02
N TYR A 6 -4.95 -9.40 -6.96
CA TYR A 6 -5.45 -8.03 -7.09
C TYR A 6 -6.29 -7.60 -5.88
N LEU A 7 -7.12 -8.51 -5.35
CA LEU A 7 -7.90 -8.25 -4.14
C LEU A 7 -7.00 -7.98 -2.93
N THR A 8 -5.92 -8.76 -2.76
CA THR A 8 -4.93 -8.54 -1.69
C THR A 8 -4.24 -7.18 -1.84
N LEU A 9 -3.88 -6.79 -3.06
CA LEU A 9 -3.30 -5.47 -3.35
C LEU A 9 -4.25 -4.32 -2.99
N ILE A 10 -5.51 -4.43 -3.37
CA ILE A 10 -6.55 -3.43 -3.05
C ILE A 10 -6.77 -3.35 -1.54
N LEU A 11 -6.86 -4.49 -0.85
CA LEU A 11 -7.01 -4.53 0.61
C LEU A 11 -5.80 -3.91 1.32
N ALA A 12 -4.58 -4.24 0.89
CA ALA A 12 -3.36 -3.67 1.44
C ALA A 12 -3.34 -2.14 1.28
N LEU A 13 -3.74 -1.66 0.09
CA LEU A 13 -3.86 -0.23 -0.20
C LEU A 13 -4.89 0.45 0.71
N ILE A 14 -6.10 -0.11 0.87
CA ILE A 14 -7.17 0.45 1.71
C ILE A 14 -6.73 0.54 3.18
N VAL A 15 -6.16 -0.54 3.71
CA VAL A 15 -5.72 -0.60 5.11
C VAL A 15 -4.58 0.39 5.35
N SER A 16 -3.58 0.41 4.47
CA SER A 16 -2.46 1.34 4.59
C SER A 16 -2.90 2.79 4.50
N THR A 17 -3.76 3.13 3.53
CA THR A 17 -4.32 4.48 3.38
C THR A 17 -5.07 4.91 4.64
N SER A 18 -5.92 4.03 5.18
CA SER A 18 -6.71 4.31 6.38
C SER A 18 -5.84 4.58 7.59
N ILE A 19 -4.77 3.79 7.80
CA ILE A 19 -3.86 3.99 8.93
C ILE A 19 -2.99 5.22 8.71
N SER A 20 -2.50 5.45 7.49
CA SER A 20 -1.70 6.63 7.13
C SER A 20 -2.47 7.93 7.38
N ILE A 21 -3.76 8.00 7.03
CA ILE A 21 -4.65 9.13 7.36
C ILE A 21 -4.81 9.30 8.88
N ARG A 22 -5.05 8.21 9.63
CA ARG A 22 -5.20 8.26 11.09
C ARG A 22 -3.94 8.77 11.78
N VAL A 23 -2.77 8.31 11.36
CA VAL A 23 -1.48 8.74 11.92
C VAL A 23 -1.14 10.16 11.51
N PHE A 24 -1.41 10.55 10.26
CA PHE A 24 -1.26 11.94 9.83
C PHE A 24 -2.11 12.90 10.69
N LYS A 25 -3.36 12.53 10.99
CA LYS A 25 -4.24 13.31 11.87
C LYS A 25 -3.72 13.40 13.31
N LYS A 26 -2.97 12.41 13.80
CA LYS A 26 -2.45 12.36 15.17
C LYS A 26 -1.09 13.07 15.32
N THR A 27 -0.23 13.01 14.30
CA THR A 27 1.16 13.48 14.41
C THR A 27 1.41 14.81 13.68
N ALA A 28 0.43 15.32 12.91
CA ALA A 28 0.43 16.61 12.17
C ALA A 28 1.62 16.85 11.21
N SER A 29 2.57 15.90 11.11
CA SER A 29 3.71 15.97 10.22
C SER A 29 3.49 15.09 8.98
N LYS A 30 3.58 15.72 7.81
CA LYS A 30 3.48 15.06 6.50
C LYS A 30 4.42 13.86 6.38
N GLN A 31 5.65 14.00 6.84
CA GLN A 31 6.69 12.96 6.72
C GLN A 31 6.36 11.72 7.57
N SER A 32 5.80 11.90 8.77
CA SER A 32 5.42 10.79 9.64
C SER A 32 4.26 9.96 9.04
N GLY A 33 3.27 10.62 8.43
CA GLY A 33 2.17 9.93 7.74
C GLY A 33 2.65 9.06 6.57
N VAL A 34 3.59 9.58 5.77
CA VAL A 34 4.16 8.86 4.61
C VAL A 34 5.01 7.68 5.07
N LEU A 35 5.91 7.89 6.04
CA LEU A 35 6.79 6.85 6.57
C LEU A 35 5.98 5.72 7.22
N THR A 36 4.91 6.06 7.95
CA THR A 36 4.01 5.07 8.55
C THR A 36 3.25 4.28 7.48
N GLY A 37 2.73 4.95 6.45
CA GLY A 37 2.08 4.27 5.32
C GLY A 37 3.03 3.35 4.56
N PHE A 38 4.32 3.71 4.45
CA PHE A 38 5.35 2.86 3.88
C PHE A 38 5.58 1.61 4.72
N CYS A 39 5.84 1.75 6.02
CA CYS A 39 6.09 0.63 6.92
C CYS A 39 4.92 -0.37 6.93
N ILE A 40 3.69 0.12 6.96
CA ILE A 40 2.48 -0.72 6.98
C ILE A 40 2.30 -1.46 5.65
N ASN A 41 2.52 -0.79 4.52
CA ASN A 41 2.48 -1.46 3.22
C ASN A 41 3.56 -2.52 3.10
N ALA A 42 4.80 -2.19 3.45
CA ALA A 42 5.90 -3.15 3.41
C ALA A 42 5.57 -4.39 4.24
N LEU A 43 5.00 -4.21 5.44
CA LEU A 43 4.52 -5.31 6.28
C LEU A 43 3.40 -6.12 5.62
N LEU A 44 2.33 -5.47 5.15
CA LEU A 44 1.19 -6.13 4.50
C LEU A 44 1.59 -6.91 3.26
N LEU A 45 2.40 -6.31 2.38
CA LEU A 45 2.87 -6.93 1.15
C LEU A 45 3.88 -8.05 1.41
N SER A 46 4.71 -7.93 2.46
CA SER A 46 5.59 -9.02 2.89
C SER A 46 4.79 -10.21 3.42
N VAL A 47 3.77 -9.98 4.24
CA VAL A 47 2.88 -11.04 4.74
C VAL A 47 2.14 -11.70 3.58
N ALA A 48 1.59 -10.91 2.64
CA ALA A 48 0.95 -11.45 1.44
C ALA A 48 1.90 -12.33 0.62
N THR A 49 3.14 -11.86 0.41
CA THR A 49 4.19 -12.63 -0.29
C THR A 49 4.43 -13.98 0.38
N ILE A 50 4.57 -14.01 1.71
CA ILE A 50 4.79 -15.24 2.48
C ILE A 50 3.59 -16.18 2.36
N VAL A 51 2.36 -15.68 2.47
CA VAL A 51 1.14 -16.49 2.38
C VAL A 51 1.00 -17.11 0.99
N PHE A 52 1.17 -16.31 -0.07
CA PHE A 52 1.08 -16.82 -1.43
C PHE A 52 2.19 -17.82 -1.77
N TYR A 53 3.42 -17.59 -1.28
CA TYR A 53 4.56 -18.46 -1.53
C TYR A 53 4.51 -19.77 -0.73
N ARG A 54 4.26 -19.70 0.58
CA ARG A 54 4.31 -20.87 1.48
C ARG A 54 2.99 -21.61 1.63
N LEU A 55 1.87 -20.91 1.79
CA LEU A 55 0.59 -21.58 2.08
C LEU A 55 -0.14 -22.00 0.80
N LEU A 56 -0.11 -21.14 -0.23
CA LEU A 56 -0.87 -21.38 -1.45
C LEU A 56 -0.02 -22.04 -2.57
N ASN A 57 1.29 -22.19 -2.35
CA ASN A 57 2.25 -22.75 -3.32
C ASN A 57 2.18 -22.07 -4.71
N VAL A 58 1.73 -20.82 -4.75
CA VAL A 58 1.56 -20.06 -5.98
C VAL A 58 2.92 -19.47 -6.33
N LYS A 59 3.67 -20.20 -7.16
CA LYS A 59 5.02 -19.80 -7.59
C LYS A 59 5.02 -18.80 -8.73
N GLU A 60 3.95 -18.78 -9.53
CA GLU A 60 3.90 -18.00 -10.77
C GLU A 60 2.70 -17.06 -10.80
N VAL A 61 2.88 -15.96 -11.51
CA VAL A 61 1.83 -14.98 -11.80
C VAL A 61 1.54 -15.06 -13.28
N GLU A 62 0.29 -15.29 -13.66
CA GLU A 62 -0.11 -15.29 -15.06
C GLU A 62 -0.37 -13.87 -15.58
N GLY A 63 -0.10 -13.61 -16.87
CA GLY A 63 -0.42 -12.33 -17.54
C GLY A 63 0.75 -11.35 -17.63
N PHE A 64 0.46 -10.04 -17.74
CA PHE A 64 1.48 -8.98 -17.99
C PHE A 64 2.62 -8.94 -16.96
N PHE A 65 2.40 -9.49 -15.77
CA PHE A 65 3.37 -9.55 -14.68
C PHE A 65 4.06 -10.93 -14.55
N LEU A 66 4.04 -11.76 -15.60
CA LEU A 66 4.63 -13.09 -15.58
C LEU A 66 6.10 -13.09 -15.20
N SER A 67 6.88 -12.16 -15.76
CA SER A 67 8.31 -12.06 -15.46
C SER A 67 8.61 -11.60 -14.04
N LEU A 68 7.63 -10.97 -13.37
CA LEU A 68 7.77 -10.52 -11.99
C LEU A 68 7.46 -11.64 -11.00
N GLY A 69 6.58 -12.59 -11.33
CA GLY A 69 6.23 -13.68 -10.42
C GLY A 69 5.88 -13.16 -9.01
N ILE A 70 6.48 -13.76 -7.98
CA ILE A 70 6.28 -13.34 -6.59
C ILE A 70 6.72 -11.89 -6.30
N LEU A 71 7.61 -11.31 -7.13
CA LEU A 71 8.09 -9.92 -6.99
C LEU A 71 7.03 -8.89 -7.36
N ILE A 72 5.86 -9.30 -7.86
CA ILE A 72 4.75 -8.39 -8.14
C ILE A 72 4.39 -7.55 -6.91
N PHE A 73 4.42 -8.13 -5.71
CA PHE A 73 4.15 -7.41 -4.47
C PHE A 73 5.21 -6.33 -4.23
N ALA A 74 6.49 -6.64 -4.42
CA ALA A 74 7.57 -5.67 -4.28
C ALA A 74 7.45 -4.53 -5.32
N PHE A 75 7.05 -4.84 -6.55
CA PHE A 75 6.84 -3.85 -7.62
C PHE A 75 5.76 -2.81 -7.28
N PHE A 76 4.70 -3.21 -6.58
CA PHE A 76 3.62 -2.30 -6.21
C PHE A 76 3.94 -1.43 -4.99
N ILE A 77 4.98 -1.74 -4.20
CA ILE A 77 5.41 -0.90 -3.07
C ILE A 77 5.60 0.58 -3.47
N PRO A 78 6.41 0.94 -4.48
CA PRO A 78 6.60 2.34 -4.88
C PRO A 78 5.31 3.01 -5.38
N ILE A 79 4.46 2.28 -6.12
CA ILE A 79 3.19 2.81 -6.63
C ILE A 79 2.27 3.18 -5.46
N ILE A 80 2.18 2.30 -4.47
CA ILE A 80 1.33 2.52 -3.31
C ILE A 80 1.86 3.68 -2.45
N ILE A 81 3.18 3.83 -2.32
CA ILE A 81 3.78 4.99 -1.62
C ILE A 81 3.37 6.30 -2.30
N LEU A 82 3.44 6.36 -3.64
CA LEU A 82 3.01 7.52 -4.42
C LEU A 82 1.54 7.86 -4.15
N ILE A 83 0.67 6.86 -4.19
CA ILE A 83 -0.76 7.04 -3.90
C ILE A 83 -0.96 7.59 -2.47
N ASN A 84 -0.34 6.98 -1.46
CA ASN A 84 -0.42 7.46 -0.07
C ASN A 84 0.10 8.90 0.08
N PHE A 85 1.18 9.25 -0.61
CA PHE A 85 1.74 10.60 -0.61
C PHE A 85 0.74 11.62 -1.20
N TYR A 86 0.12 11.30 -2.34
CA TYR A 86 -0.90 12.15 -2.95
C TYR A 86 -2.14 12.30 -2.06
N ILE A 87 -2.61 11.22 -1.44
CA ILE A 87 -3.75 11.25 -0.53
C ILE A 87 -3.46 12.14 0.68
N ILE A 88 -2.30 11.99 1.33
CA ILE A 88 -1.90 12.86 2.45
C ILE A 88 -1.81 14.32 1.99
N GLN A 89 -1.23 14.57 0.81
CA GLN A 89 -1.11 15.92 0.29
C GLN A 89 -2.48 16.56 0.02
N PHE A 90 -3.43 15.79 -0.53
CA PHE A 90 -4.79 16.22 -0.78
C PHE A 90 -5.55 16.49 0.52
N VAL A 91 -5.48 15.58 1.49
CA VAL A 91 -6.09 15.74 2.83
C VAL A 91 -5.52 16.99 3.52
N ASN A 92 -4.21 17.22 3.45
CA ASN A 92 -3.58 18.41 4.02
C ASN A 92 -4.06 19.72 3.37
N ARG A 93 -4.23 19.74 2.04
CA ARG A 93 -4.81 20.91 1.34
C ARG A 93 -6.25 21.18 1.81
N LYS A 94 -7.04 20.12 2.01
CA LYS A 94 -8.43 20.23 2.48
C LYS A 94 -8.52 20.76 3.91
N ILE A 95 -7.65 20.31 4.80
CA ILE A 95 -7.57 20.81 6.19
C ILE A 95 -7.08 22.26 6.21
N GLY A 96 -6.10 22.62 5.36
CA GLY A 96 -5.60 24.00 5.25
C GLY A 96 -6.64 25.02 4.76
N MET A 97 -7.62 24.61 3.93
CA MET A 97 -8.73 25.48 3.50
C MET A 97 -9.85 25.62 4.54
N SER A 98 -9.91 24.75 5.56
CA SER A 98 -10.95 24.81 6.60
C SER A 98 -10.62 25.77 7.74
N ASN A 99 -9.40 26.31 7.78
CA ASN A 99 -8.89 27.21 8.82
C ASN A 99 -8.66 28.65 8.34
N ASN A 100 -9.17 29.00 7.16
CA ASN A 100 -9.20 30.36 6.61
C ASN A 100 -10.65 30.80 6.41
#